data_AF-A0A846SYZ8-F1
#
_entry.id   AF-A0A846SYZ8-F1
#
_cell.length_a   1.000
_cell.length_b   1.000
_cell.length_c   1.000
_cell.angle_alpha   90.00
_cell.angle_beta   90.00
_cell.angle_gamma   90.00
#
_symmetry.space_group_name_H-M   'P 1'
#
loop_
_entity.id
_entity.type
_entity.pdbx_description
1 polymer ?
#
loop_
_entity_poly.entity_id
_entity_poly.type
_entity_poly.pdbx_seq_one_letter_code
_entity_poly.pdbx_strand_id
1 'polypeptide(L)'
;MQIDRNYFVDLDQTYQRELMRDPEIAGGDGWRPSVGVEHLGTGLNPFKHQTIALADRIREGLRKVEIVFMGQGKGSSQSFTPESFDRRDREEMRALAKINQVKTSTHASPNVMGLAGFTGEGFSPEQRNRAITEVLKAVDFAAEATTGGAVVVHTGEWQRPISEQYDGSRDGNVFRMHDEEAEKAPMLVVDAKTGRFTGIRKDMDIHVPEYKTVADLRREGVALGTRPDGSALRDADWVDADGRWIDPRDTDALLRRVPKWDEEKHEFRMHHMKWDDLEKDRRQWEELTGEKTTTAQHFIRQQYLNEAAQAEGQAARLSEGYGQRMKDLRKIDEALKYLREIDAGLGPDEKWKLEVPLPNKLEGLGLNLPPERTSKVAVLERERDRIMEDMRYMEQTSSSYKAQSKQLSQRAGHLVDAEEYGIKQTAKSLATLGMRAMEQTRTHRKDLQDDLYIAPENYDPSTYGSHPQELARIVEESRKE
;
A
#
# COMPACT_ATOMS: atom_id res chain seq x y z
N MET A 1 -4.76 -52.94 -5.28
CA MET A 1 -3.96 -51.79 -4.86
C MET A 1 -4.87 -50.93 -4.00
N GLN A 2 -4.89 -51.21 -2.70
CA GLN A 2 -5.73 -50.57 -1.69
C GLN A 2 -5.00 -49.34 -1.19
N ILE A 3 -5.65 -48.17 -1.25
CA ILE A 3 -5.12 -46.93 -0.68
C ILE A 3 -5.66 -46.82 0.74
N ASP A 4 -4.73 -46.76 1.69
CA ASP A 4 -4.94 -46.70 3.13
C ASP A 4 -5.70 -45.43 3.55
N ARG A 5 -6.69 -45.59 4.43
CA ARG A 5 -7.60 -44.54 4.95
C ARG A 5 -7.14 -43.98 6.30
N ASN A 6 -5.85 -43.67 6.46
CA ASN A 6 -5.32 -43.19 7.75
C ASN A 6 -4.60 -41.84 7.62
N TYR A 7 -5.30 -40.80 7.15
CA TYR A 7 -4.76 -39.43 7.10
C TYR A 7 -5.68 -38.36 7.72
N PHE A 8 -6.63 -38.79 8.53
CA PHE A 8 -7.37 -37.90 9.42
C PHE A 8 -7.30 -38.46 10.84
N VAL A 9 -7.29 -37.54 11.81
CA VAL A 9 -7.39 -37.77 13.27
C VAL A 9 -6.05 -37.91 14.01
N ASP A 10 -5.35 -36.80 14.22
CA ASP A 10 -4.47 -36.62 15.39
C ASP A 10 -4.68 -35.27 16.14
N LEU A 11 -5.60 -34.43 15.68
CA LEU A 11 -6.04 -33.21 16.41
C LEU A 11 -7.28 -33.43 17.28
N ASP A 12 -7.94 -34.59 17.21
CA ASP A 12 -9.21 -34.86 17.89
C ASP A 12 -9.07 -35.78 19.13
N GLN A 13 -7.93 -36.44 19.32
CA GLN A 13 -7.75 -37.42 20.41
C GLN A 13 -7.22 -36.82 21.72
N THR A 14 -6.55 -35.67 21.69
CA THR A 14 -6.03 -35.03 22.91
C THR A 14 -7.09 -34.19 23.61
N TYR A 15 -7.98 -33.51 22.87
CA TYR A 15 -9.09 -32.74 23.45
C TYR A 15 -10.10 -33.62 24.19
N GLN A 16 -10.36 -34.84 23.72
CA GLN A 16 -11.27 -35.77 24.40
C GLN A 16 -10.67 -36.42 25.65
N ARG A 17 -9.34 -36.51 25.78
CA ARG A 17 -8.73 -37.19 26.93
C ARG A 17 -8.66 -36.34 28.19
N GLU A 18 -8.62 -35.01 28.07
CA GLU A 18 -8.56 -34.13 29.25
C GLU A 18 -9.95 -33.77 29.81
N LEU A 19 -11.00 -33.77 28.98
CA LEU A 19 -12.38 -33.58 29.44
C LEU A 19 -13.00 -34.79 30.16
N MET A 20 -12.37 -35.97 30.09
CA MET A 20 -12.87 -37.19 30.75
C MET A 20 -12.23 -37.50 32.10
N ARG A 21 -11.46 -36.57 32.68
CA ARG A 21 -10.73 -36.79 33.95
C ARG A 21 -11.26 -36.00 35.14
N ASP A 22 -12.48 -35.48 35.06
CA ASP A 22 -13.12 -34.83 36.20
C ASP A 22 -14.41 -35.59 36.61
N PRO A 23 -14.34 -36.52 37.60
CA PRO A 23 -15.51 -37.28 38.04
C PRO A 23 -16.48 -36.46 38.91
N GLU A 24 -16.22 -35.18 39.19
CA GLU A 24 -17.06 -34.37 40.08
C GLU A 24 -18.26 -33.70 39.41
N ILE A 25 -18.47 -33.85 38.10
CA ILE A 25 -19.66 -33.32 37.38
C ILE A 25 -20.78 -34.39 37.24
N ALA A 26 -20.82 -35.38 38.14
CA ALA A 26 -21.81 -36.47 38.09
C ALA A 26 -22.97 -36.35 39.12
N GLY A 27 -23.16 -35.16 39.73
CA GLY A 27 -24.08 -34.98 40.87
C GLY A 27 -25.03 -33.77 40.86
N GLY A 28 -25.18 -33.05 39.75
CA GLY A 28 -26.10 -31.92 39.64
C GLY A 28 -26.73 -31.87 38.25
N ASP A 29 -28.00 -31.49 38.16
CA ASP A 29 -28.84 -31.45 36.95
C ASP A 29 -28.03 -31.20 35.67
N GLY A 30 -27.71 -32.30 34.98
CA GLY A 30 -26.77 -32.30 33.87
C GLY A 30 -27.21 -31.33 32.78
N TRP A 31 -26.30 -30.46 32.34
CA TRP A 31 -26.46 -29.63 31.15
C TRP A 31 -26.72 -30.54 29.95
N ARG A 32 -27.99 -30.73 29.61
CA ARG A 32 -28.42 -31.33 28.35
C ARG A 32 -28.57 -30.18 27.37
N PRO A 33 -27.67 -29.99 26.39
CA PRO A 33 -27.93 -29.03 25.33
C PRO A 33 -29.21 -29.45 24.62
N SER A 34 -30.30 -28.70 24.85
CA SER A 34 -31.57 -28.92 24.18
C SER A 34 -31.50 -28.32 22.78
N VAL A 35 -30.70 -28.91 21.90
CA VAL A 35 -30.69 -28.56 20.48
C VAL A 35 -31.89 -29.25 19.82
N GLY A 36 -33.05 -28.61 19.88
CA GLY A 36 -34.21 -29.03 19.12
C GLY A 36 -34.01 -28.85 17.61
N VAL A 37 -34.82 -29.54 16.81
CA VAL A 37 -34.75 -29.52 15.33
C VAL A 37 -34.92 -28.09 14.78
N GLU A 38 -35.64 -27.23 15.50
CA GLU A 38 -35.81 -25.80 15.23
C GLU A 38 -34.50 -24.99 15.27
N HIS A 39 -33.46 -25.51 15.90
CA HIS A 39 -32.15 -24.88 15.99
C HIS A 39 -31.18 -25.35 14.90
N LEU A 40 -31.51 -26.43 14.17
CA LEU A 40 -30.67 -26.97 13.11
C LEU A 40 -30.77 -26.10 11.85
N GLY A 41 -29.61 -25.79 11.28
CA GLY A 41 -29.51 -25.06 10.02
C GLY A 41 -28.33 -25.46 9.16
N THR A 42 -28.41 -25.13 7.87
CA THR A 42 -27.39 -25.44 6.85
C THR A 42 -27.52 -24.51 5.65
N GLY A 43 -26.47 -24.42 4.84
CA GLY A 43 -26.52 -23.83 3.50
C GLY A 43 -27.30 -24.69 2.50
N LEU A 44 -27.90 -24.01 1.52
CA LEU A 44 -28.44 -24.63 0.31
C LEU A 44 -27.32 -25.19 -0.58
N ASN A 45 -27.65 -26.19 -1.39
CA ASN A 45 -26.73 -26.65 -2.43
C ASN A 45 -26.60 -25.54 -3.50
N PRO A 46 -25.41 -24.93 -3.68
CA PRO A 46 -25.25 -23.78 -4.56
C PRO A 46 -25.29 -24.14 -6.05
N PHE A 47 -25.21 -25.44 -6.40
CA PHE A 47 -25.21 -25.93 -7.78
C PHE A 47 -26.60 -26.38 -8.26
N LYS A 48 -27.62 -26.27 -7.41
CA LYS A 48 -29.03 -26.49 -7.76
C LYS A 48 -29.77 -25.16 -7.90
N HIS A 49 -30.90 -25.18 -8.60
CA HIS A 49 -31.85 -24.06 -8.55
C HIS A 49 -32.30 -23.84 -7.10
N GLN A 50 -32.19 -22.60 -6.60
CA GLN A 50 -32.31 -22.34 -5.16
C GLN A 50 -33.72 -22.62 -4.60
N THR A 51 -34.79 -22.42 -5.38
CA THR A 51 -36.16 -22.82 -4.99
C THR A 51 -36.27 -24.33 -4.73
N ILE A 52 -35.62 -25.15 -5.55
CA ILE A 52 -35.63 -26.61 -5.39
C ILE A 52 -34.78 -27.00 -4.18
N ALA A 53 -33.59 -26.41 -4.05
CA ALA A 53 -32.72 -26.66 -2.91
C ALA A 53 -33.39 -26.30 -1.57
N LEU A 54 -34.14 -25.20 -1.52
CA LEU A 54 -34.90 -24.79 -0.34
C LEU A 54 -36.01 -25.81 0.00
N ALA A 55 -36.77 -26.26 -1.01
CA ALA A 55 -37.78 -27.29 -0.79
C ALA A 55 -37.18 -28.60 -0.26
N ASP A 56 -36.01 -29.00 -0.76
CA ASP A 56 -35.28 -30.19 -0.28
C ASP A 56 -34.91 -30.04 1.21
N ARG A 57 -34.30 -28.91 1.63
CA ARG A 57 -33.93 -28.66 3.04
C ARG A 57 -35.13 -28.58 3.98
N ILE A 58 -36.25 -28.02 3.52
CA ILE A 58 -37.49 -28.00 4.29
C ILE A 58 -38.00 -29.41 4.56
N ARG A 59 -37.96 -30.31 3.56
CA ARG A 59 -38.37 -31.71 3.72
C ARG A 59 -37.45 -32.51 4.64
N GLU A 60 -36.17 -32.13 4.71
CA GLU A 60 -35.21 -32.66 5.68
C GLU A 60 -35.52 -32.20 7.14
N GLY A 61 -36.45 -31.26 7.32
CA GLY A 61 -36.89 -30.78 8.64
C GLY A 61 -36.13 -29.55 9.15
N LEU A 62 -35.25 -28.97 8.34
CA LEU A 62 -34.43 -27.82 8.73
C LEU A 62 -35.27 -26.54 8.83
N ARG A 63 -35.04 -25.76 9.89
CA ARG A 63 -35.77 -24.50 10.15
C ARG A 63 -34.93 -23.24 9.96
N LYS A 64 -33.62 -23.38 9.73
CA LYS A 64 -32.71 -22.29 9.39
C LYS A 64 -31.93 -22.64 8.13
N VAL A 65 -32.01 -21.82 7.11
CA VAL A 65 -31.41 -22.14 5.80
C VAL A 65 -30.71 -20.93 5.22
N GLU A 66 -29.44 -21.10 4.82
CA GLU A 66 -28.69 -20.05 4.15
C GLU A 66 -28.68 -20.26 2.63
N ILE A 67 -29.02 -19.21 1.89
CA ILE A 67 -29.00 -19.19 0.43
C ILE A 67 -27.63 -18.67 -0.02
N VAL A 68 -26.84 -19.51 -0.69
CA VAL A 68 -25.46 -19.20 -1.10
C VAL A 68 -25.35 -19.10 -2.61
N PHE A 69 -24.65 -18.07 -3.10
CA PHE A 69 -24.40 -17.87 -4.54
C PHE A 69 -22.93 -18.02 -4.88
N MET A 70 -22.56 -19.06 -5.64
CA MET A 70 -21.15 -19.22 -6.06
C MET A 70 -20.75 -18.30 -7.22
N GLY A 71 -21.71 -17.72 -7.95
CA GLY A 71 -21.44 -16.83 -9.07
C GLY A 71 -21.16 -15.39 -8.66
N GLN A 72 -20.45 -14.67 -9.53
CA GLN A 72 -20.23 -13.22 -9.45
C GLN A 72 -20.56 -12.57 -10.79
N GLY A 73 -20.97 -11.30 -10.76
CA GLY A 73 -21.25 -10.54 -11.97
C GLY A 73 -22.51 -11.04 -12.66
N LYS A 74 -22.39 -11.46 -13.92
CA LYS A 74 -23.50 -12.07 -14.67
C LYS A 74 -23.55 -13.57 -14.36
N GLY A 75 -24.72 -14.05 -13.93
CA GLY A 75 -24.95 -15.46 -13.66
C GLY A 75 -24.92 -16.33 -14.91
N SER A 76 -24.73 -17.63 -14.70
CA SER A 76 -24.82 -18.67 -15.73
C SER A 76 -25.52 -19.92 -15.20
N SER A 77 -25.84 -20.88 -16.07
CA SER A 77 -26.47 -22.15 -15.66
C SER A 77 -25.60 -23.00 -14.74
N GLN A 78 -24.29 -22.76 -14.68
CA GLN A 78 -23.34 -23.47 -13.81
C GLN A 78 -22.97 -22.67 -12.56
N SER A 79 -23.29 -21.38 -12.53
CA SER A 79 -22.90 -20.48 -11.45
C SER A 79 -23.97 -19.42 -11.25
N PHE A 80 -24.90 -19.73 -10.36
CA PHE A 80 -26.02 -18.86 -10.04
C PHE A 80 -25.54 -17.63 -9.28
N THR A 81 -26.08 -16.47 -9.66
CA THR A 81 -25.99 -15.20 -8.94
C THR A 81 -27.37 -14.82 -8.41
N PRO A 82 -27.49 -13.85 -7.48
CA PRO A 82 -28.79 -13.35 -7.05
C PRO A 82 -29.71 -12.93 -8.23
N GLU A 83 -29.12 -12.35 -9.27
CA GLU A 83 -29.82 -11.91 -10.49
C GLU A 83 -30.23 -13.04 -11.44
N SER A 84 -29.83 -14.29 -11.16
CA SER A 84 -30.24 -15.46 -11.96
C SER A 84 -31.69 -15.89 -11.69
N PHE A 85 -32.31 -15.35 -10.63
CA PHE A 85 -33.67 -15.66 -10.20
C PHE A 85 -34.57 -14.48 -10.50
N ASP A 86 -35.63 -14.72 -11.27
CA ASP A 86 -36.59 -13.68 -11.60
C ASP A 86 -37.49 -13.36 -10.40
N ARG A 87 -38.37 -12.35 -10.56
CA ARG A 87 -39.27 -11.94 -9.47
C ARG A 87 -40.16 -13.10 -8.99
N ARG A 88 -40.63 -13.95 -9.90
CA ARG A 88 -41.51 -15.07 -9.56
C ARG A 88 -40.76 -16.11 -8.72
N ASP A 89 -39.54 -16.45 -9.10
CA ASP A 89 -38.70 -17.37 -8.33
C ASP A 89 -38.48 -16.87 -6.89
N ARG A 90 -38.21 -15.56 -6.75
CA ARG A 90 -38.00 -14.90 -5.45
C ARG A 90 -39.27 -14.93 -4.59
N GLU A 91 -40.41 -14.59 -5.15
CA GLU A 91 -41.71 -14.66 -4.46
C GLU A 91 -42.05 -16.09 -4.02
N GLU A 92 -41.79 -17.09 -4.88
CA GLU A 92 -41.99 -18.52 -4.57
C GLU A 92 -41.07 -18.98 -3.43
N MET A 93 -39.77 -18.62 -3.46
CA MET A 93 -38.83 -18.91 -2.38
C MET A 93 -39.30 -18.33 -1.03
N ARG A 94 -39.71 -17.06 -1.03
CA ARG A 94 -40.22 -16.39 0.18
C ARG A 94 -41.48 -17.07 0.70
N ALA A 95 -42.44 -17.35 -0.17
CA ALA A 95 -43.70 -17.99 0.22
C ALA A 95 -43.45 -19.38 0.82
N LEU A 96 -42.55 -20.16 0.20
CA LEU A 96 -42.15 -21.47 0.68
C LEU A 96 -41.52 -21.39 2.08
N ALA A 97 -40.60 -20.45 2.30
CA ALA A 97 -40.00 -20.22 3.62
C ALA A 97 -41.04 -19.80 4.67
N LYS A 98 -41.95 -18.87 4.33
CA LYS A 98 -43.00 -18.38 5.23
C LYS A 98 -43.98 -19.48 5.66
N ILE A 99 -44.53 -20.23 4.70
CA ILE A 99 -45.51 -21.28 4.95
C ILE A 99 -44.92 -22.36 5.87
N ASN A 100 -43.65 -22.68 5.66
CA ASN A 100 -42.93 -23.69 6.43
C ASN A 100 -42.20 -23.12 7.65
N GLN A 101 -42.44 -21.85 8.03
CA GLN A 101 -41.82 -21.21 9.19
C GLN A 101 -40.29 -21.41 9.23
N VAL A 102 -39.63 -21.27 8.08
CA VAL A 102 -38.18 -21.37 7.95
C VAL A 102 -37.57 -19.98 7.96
N LYS A 103 -36.58 -19.79 8.83
CA LYS A 103 -35.72 -18.61 8.82
C LYS A 103 -34.65 -18.76 7.75
N THR A 104 -34.44 -17.70 7.01
CA THR A 104 -33.49 -17.68 5.91
C THR A 104 -32.38 -16.67 6.16
N SER A 105 -31.18 -16.92 5.68
CA SER A 105 -30.12 -15.92 5.49
C SER A 105 -29.65 -15.96 4.03
N THR A 106 -28.96 -14.90 3.60
CA THR A 106 -28.35 -14.85 2.27
C THR A 106 -26.86 -14.68 2.42
N HIS A 107 -26.08 -15.56 1.81
CA HIS A 107 -24.64 -15.40 1.71
C HIS A 107 -24.31 -14.74 0.38
N ALA A 108 -23.65 -13.57 0.42
CA ALA A 108 -23.07 -12.95 -0.79
C ALA A 108 -22.04 -13.89 -1.41
N SER A 109 -21.59 -13.66 -2.65
CA SER A 109 -20.70 -14.64 -3.27
C SER A 109 -19.42 -14.86 -2.44
N PRO A 110 -19.07 -16.12 -2.05
CA PRO A 110 -17.85 -16.41 -1.30
C PRO A 110 -16.57 -15.94 -1.99
N ASN A 111 -16.63 -15.75 -3.31
CA ASN A 111 -15.54 -15.22 -4.13
C ASN A 111 -15.33 -13.71 -3.91
N VAL A 112 -16.26 -13.01 -3.25
CA VAL A 112 -16.09 -11.60 -2.87
C VAL A 112 -15.28 -11.60 -1.59
N MET A 113 -13.98 -11.42 -1.74
CA MET A 113 -13.04 -11.38 -0.62
C MET A 113 -12.80 -9.94 -0.18
N GLY A 114 -13.26 -9.62 1.03
CA GLY A 114 -13.03 -8.32 1.68
C GLY A 114 -13.79 -7.15 1.04
N LEU A 115 -13.93 -6.09 1.82
CA LEU A 115 -14.63 -4.87 1.45
C LEU A 115 -13.72 -3.63 1.36
N ALA A 116 -12.41 -3.79 1.59
CA ALA A 116 -11.41 -2.73 1.45
C ALA A 116 -10.97 -2.50 -0.01
N GLY A 117 -11.17 -3.51 -0.88
CA GLY A 117 -10.70 -3.50 -2.27
C GLY A 117 -9.22 -3.88 -2.41
N PHE A 118 -8.67 -4.66 -1.48
CA PHE A 118 -7.29 -5.12 -1.55
C PHE A 118 -7.05 -6.03 -2.76
N THR A 119 -5.90 -5.82 -3.40
CA THR A 119 -5.39 -6.56 -4.56
C THR A 119 -3.90 -6.78 -4.38
N GLY A 120 -3.27 -7.56 -5.27
CA GLY A 120 -1.81 -7.76 -5.23
C GLY A 120 -0.98 -6.48 -5.42
N GLU A 121 -1.57 -5.39 -5.91
CA GLU A 121 -0.86 -4.11 -6.15
C GLU A 121 -1.20 -3.01 -5.13
N GLY A 122 -2.20 -3.22 -4.27
CA GLY A 122 -2.77 -2.14 -3.46
C GLY A 122 -4.26 -2.27 -3.21
N PHE A 123 -4.79 -1.24 -2.55
CA PHE A 123 -6.23 -1.02 -2.40
C PHE A 123 -6.78 -0.32 -3.64
N SER A 124 -7.63 -1.02 -4.39
CA SER A 124 -8.27 -0.52 -5.62
C SER A 124 -9.72 -0.09 -5.33
N PRO A 125 -10.08 1.18 -5.61
CA PRO A 125 -11.48 1.62 -5.59
C PRO A 125 -12.38 0.81 -6.53
N GLU A 126 -11.86 0.37 -7.67
CA GLU A 126 -12.60 -0.44 -8.65
C GLU A 126 -12.92 -1.82 -8.08
N GLN A 127 -11.94 -2.50 -7.46
CA GLN A 127 -12.17 -3.79 -6.82
C GLN A 127 -13.14 -3.65 -5.65
N ARG A 128 -13.00 -2.58 -4.86
CA ARG A 128 -13.93 -2.27 -3.76
C ARG A 128 -15.36 -2.11 -4.27
N ASN A 129 -15.55 -1.31 -5.33
CA ASN A 129 -16.87 -1.08 -5.91
C ASN A 129 -17.49 -2.36 -6.48
N ARG A 130 -16.68 -3.25 -7.06
CA ARG A 130 -17.16 -4.58 -7.48
C ARG A 130 -17.65 -5.39 -6.29
N ALA A 131 -16.87 -5.46 -5.21
CA ALA A 131 -17.27 -6.17 -3.99
C ALA A 131 -18.59 -5.61 -3.42
N ILE A 132 -18.69 -4.28 -3.26
CA ILE A 132 -19.92 -3.61 -2.82
C ILE A 132 -21.09 -3.98 -3.73
N THR A 133 -20.92 -3.88 -5.05
CA THR A 133 -21.99 -4.17 -6.03
C THR A 133 -22.51 -5.61 -5.89
N GLU A 134 -21.62 -6.58 -5.73
CA GLU A 134 -22.02 -7.97 -5.56
C GLU A 134 -22.76 -8.23 -4.24
N VAL A 135 -22.37 -7.56 -3.16
CA VAL A 135 -23.11 -7.64 -1.90
C VAL A 135 -24.46 -6.92 -2.00
N LEU A 136 -24.55 -5.77 -2.66
CA LEU A 136 -25.82 -5.06 -2.87
C LEU A 136 -26.84 -5.94 -3.61
N LYS A 137 -26.40 -6.73 -4.60
CA LYS A 137 -27.27 -7.72 -5.28
C LYS A 137 -27.79 -8.77 -4.31
N ALA A 138 -26.96 -9.23 -3.37
CA ALA A 138 -27.37 -10.18 -2.33
C ALA A 138 -28.36 -9.55 -1.33
N VAL A 139 -28.17 -8.27 -0.97
CA VAL A 139 -29.11 -7.52 -0.13
C VAL A 139 -30.47 -7.37 -0.81
N ASP A 140 -30.48 -6.96 -2.09
CA ASP A 140 -31.72 -6.78 -2.85
C ASP A 140 -32.43 -8.13 -3.06
N PHE A 141 -31.69 -9.22 -3.33
CA PHE A 141 -32.26 -10.56 -3.36
C PHE A 141 -32.81 -10.99 -2.00
N ALA A 142 -32.09 -10.73 -0.90
CA ALA A 142 -32.56 -11.06 0.44
C ALA A 142 -33.90 -10.37 0.74
N ALA A 143 -34.01 -9.09 0.38
CA ALA A 143 -35.25 -8.33 0.54
C ALA A 143 -36.43 -8.97 -0.20
N GLU A 144 -36.21 -9.53 -1.39
CA GLU A 144 -37.25 -10.07 -2.26
C GLU A 144 -37.55 -11.56 -2.06
N ALA A 145 -36.55 -12.38 -1.75
CA ALA A 145 -36.65 -13.84 -1.81
C ALA A 145 -36.71 -14.53 -0.44
N THR A 146 -36.44 -13.79 0.64
CA THR A 146 -36.24 -14.36 1.98
C THR A 146 -37.26 -13.83 2.99
N THR A 147 -37.23 -14.37 4.21
CA THR A 147 -37.98 -13.85 5.35
C THR A 147 -37.24 -12.74 6.12
N GLY A 148 -36.14 -12.22 5.58
CA GLY A 148 -35.27 -11.24 6.23
C GLY A 148 -34.06 -11.90 6.91
N GLY A 149 -33.34 -11.15 7.75
CA GLY A 149 -32.19 -11.66 8.50
C GLY A 149 -30.83 -11.30 7.90
N ALA A 150 -29.83 -12.13 8.22
CA ALA A 150 -28.44 -11.85 7.89
C ALA A 150 -28.18 -11.90 6.37
N VAL A 151 -27.46 -10.89 5.88
CA VAL A 151 -26.74 -10.94 4.62
C VAL A 151 -25.25 -11.13 4.93
N VAL A 152 -24.79 -12.36 4.80
CA VAL A 152 -23.44 -12.78 5.18
C VAL A 152 -22.44 -12.37 4.11
N VAL A 153 -21.30 -11.84 4.54
CA VAL A 153 -20.20 -11.44 3.66
C VAL A 153 -18.88 -11.90 4.26
N HIS A 154 -18.01 -12.49 3.44
CA HIS A 154 -16.67 -12.81 3.89
C HIS A 154 -15.86 -11.53 4.11
N THR A 155 -15.33 -11.42 5.32
CA THR A 155 -14.19 -10.55 5.60
C THR A 155 -12.90 -11.29 5.27
N GLY A 156 -11.87 -10.52 4.96
CA GLY A 156 -10.61 -11.00 4.42
C GLY A 156 -9.91 -9.84 3.75
N GLU A 157 -9.74 -8.77 4.53
CA GLU A 157 -9.62 -7.42 4.00
C GLU A 157 -8.25 -7.15 3.40
N TRP A 158 -7.17 -7.54 4.08
CA TRP A 158 -5.80 -7.53 3.58
C TRP A 158 -4.96 -8.52 4.39
N GLN A 159 -3.80 -8.90 3.86
CA GLN A 159 -2.86 -9.75 4.59
C GLN A 159 -2.22 -8.99 5.74
N ARG A 160 -2.08 -9.65 6.90
CA ARG A 160 -1.37 -9.08 8.04
C ARG A 160 -0.63 -10.15 8.84
N PRO A 161 0.51 -9.80 9.47
CA PRO A 161 1.13 -10.68 10.46
C PRO A 161 0.21 -10.82 11.68
N ILE A 162 -0.06 -12.06 12.09
CA ILE A 162 -0.82 -12.35 13.31
C ILE A 162 -0.01 -11.99 14.56
N SER A 163 1.31 -12.22 14.50
CA SER A 163 2.24 -11.97 15.58
C SER A 163 2.34 -10.52 16.05
N GLU A 164 1.95 -9.55 15.22
CA GLU A 164 2.09 -8.11 15.54
C GLU A 164 0.88 -7.53 16.27
N GLN A 165 -0.29 -8.15 16.18
CA GLN A 165 -1.55 -7.53 16.65
C GLN A 165 -2.06 -8.09 17.98
N TYR A 166 -1.68 -9.32 18.33
CA TYR A 166 -2.22 -10.02 19.50
C TYR A 166 -1.12 -10.37 20.48
N ASP A 167 -0.58 -9.35 21.14
CA ASP A 167 0.22 -9.52 22.35
C ASP A 167 -0.68 -10.01 23.48
N GLY A 168 -0.62 -11.30 23.79
CA GLY A 168 -1.77 -11.92 24.46
C GLY A 168 -1.58 -13.25 25.17
N SER A 169 -0.39 -13.61 25.64
CA SER A 169 -0.37 -14.47 26.82
C SER A 169 0.52 -13.91 27.90
N ARG A 170 0.01 -13.93 29.13
CA ARG A 170 0.74 -13.70 30.38
C ARG A 170 1.96 -14.63 30.54
N ASP A 171 2.17 -15.56 29.61
CA ASP A 171 3.20 -16.60 29.61
C ASP A 171 4.17 -16.51 28.41
N GLY A 172 4.14 -15.43 27.61
CA GLY A 172 5.10 -15.21 26.51
C GLY A 172 4.84 -16.00 25.22
N ASN A 173 3.74 -16.75 25.13
CA ASN A 173 3.24 -17.35 23.89
C ASN A 173 2.48 -16.28 23.08
N VAL A 174 3.14 -15.72 22.07
CA VAL A 174 2.50 -14.91 21.02
C VAL A 174 1.84 -15.87 20.04
N PHE A 175 0.57 -15.63 19.68
CA PHE A 175 -0.09 -16.44 18.67
C PHE A 175 0.57 -16.16 17.31
N ARG A 176 1.14 -17.21 16.70
CA ARG A 176 1.86 -17.13 15.42
C ARG A 176 1.28 -18.14 14.45
N MET A 177 1.25 -17.78 13.17
CA MET A 177 0.90 -18.68 12.08
C MET A 177 2.02 -19.71 11.83
N HIS A 178 3.28 -19.30 11.99
CA HIS A 178 4.47 -20.15 11.92
C HIS A 178 5.63 -19.53 12.74
N ASP A 179 6.65 -20.32 13.08
CA ASP A 179 7.70 -19.94 14.06
C ASP A 179 8.41 -18.61 13.74
N GLU A 180 8.75 -18.40 12.46
CA GLU A 180 9.49 -17.23 11.97
C GLU A 180 8.59 -16.03 11.56
N GLU A 181 7.28 -16.07 11.84
CA GLU A 181 6.34 -15.03 11.38
C GLU A 181 6.73 -13.64 11.90
N ALA A 182 7.07 -13.52 13.18
CA ALA A 182 7.41 -12.25 13.80
C ALA A 182 8.60 -11.54 13.14
N GLU A 183 9.52 -12.28 12.52
CA GLU A 183 10.70 -11.71 11.88
C GLU A 183 10.50 -11.47 10.37
N LYS A 184 9.78 -12.39 9.71
CA LYS A 184 9.72 -12.47 8.24
C LYS A 184 8.37 -12.08 7.64
N ALA A 185 7.34 -11.89 8.44
CA ALA A 185 6.04 -11.52 7.88
C ALA A 185 6.07 -10.09 7.33
N PRO A 186 5.47 -9.85 6.14
CA PRO A 186 5.44 -8.54 5.53
C PRO A 186 4.51 -7.61 6.31
N MET A 187 5.04 -6.48 6.77
CA MET A 187 4.27 -5.33 7.23
C MET A 187 4.01 -4.42 6.03
N LEU A 188 2.74 -4.06 5.84
CA LEU A 188 2.29 -3.30 4.66
C LEU A 188 2.13 -1.82 5.01
N VAL A 189 2.82 -0.95 4.26
CA VAL A 189 2.69 0.51 4.33
C VAL A 189 2.02 1.00 3.06
N VAL A 190 1.04 1.89 3.16
CA VAL A 190 0.22 2.35 2.04
C VAL A 190 0.47 3.82 1.74
N ASP A 191 0.61 4.18 0.47
CA ASP A 191 0.48 5.57 0.03
C ASP A 191 -1.01 5.94 0.05
N ALA A 192 -1.41 6.78 1.02
CA ALA A 192 -2.79 7.16 1.25
C ALA A 192 -3.47 7.82 0.02
N LYS A 193 -2.69 8.39 -0.91
CA LYS A 193 -3.22 9.04 -2.11
C LYS A 193 -3.55 8.03 -3.21
N THR A 194 -2.74 6.98 -3.34
CA THR A 194 -2.84 6.03 -4.47
C THR A 194 -3.40 4.67 -4.07
N GLY A 195 -3.39 4.33 -2.78
CA GLY A 195 -3.75 3.00 -2.27
C GLY A 195 -2.70 1.93 -2.53
N ARG A 196 -1.58 2.26 -3.18
CA ARG A 196 -0.47 1.31 -3.41
C ARG A 196 0.25 1.01 -2.11
N PHE A 197 0.59 -0.25 -1.88
CA PHE A 197 1.36 -0.64 -0.71
C PHE A 197 2.81 -0.96 -1.04
N THR A 198 3.65 -0.92 -0.01
CA THR A 198 4.99 -1.50 -0.01
C THR A 198 5.10 -2.40 1.21
N GLY A 199 5.51 -3.65 1.00
CA GLY A 199 5.73 -4.61 2.07
C GLY A 199 7.17 -4.58 2.55
N ILE A 200 7.37 -4.61 3.86
CA ILE A 200 8.69 -4.71 4.47
C ILE A 200 8.73 -5.80 5.54
N ARG A 201 9.92 -6.25 5.92
CA ARG A 201 10.11 -7.25 6.97
C ARG A 201 11.07 -6.72 8.04
N LYS A 202 11.03 -7.28 9.24
CA LYS A 202 11.92 -6.86 10.34
C LYS A 202 13.38 -7.26 10.10
N ASP A 203 13.61 -8.27 9.26
CA ASP A 203 14.94 -8.73 8.85
C ASP A 203 15.59 -7.84 7.76
N MET A 204 14.92 -6.78 7.31
CA MET A 204 15.46 -5.85 6.33
C MET A 204 16.31 -4.77 6.99
N ASP A 205 17.55 -4.65 6.55
CA ASP A 205 18.46 -3.59 6.95
C ASP A 205 18.45 -2.44 5.95
N ILE A 206 18.70 -1.22 6.43
CA ILE A 206 18.95 -0.06 5.55
C ILE A 206 20.22 0.68 5.93
N HIS A 207 20.77 1.39 4.95
CA HIS A 207 21.87 2.34 5.17
C HIS A 207 21.30 3.74 4.98
N VAL A 208 21.40 4.56 6.02
CA VAL A 208 20.97 5.96 5.97
C VAL A 208 22.16 6.88 6.25
N PRO A 209 22.24 8.07 5.63
CA PRO A 209 23.26 9.04 5.99
C PRO A 209 23.09 9.51 7.44
N GLU A 210 24.19 9.66 8.17
CA GLU A 210 24.15 10.38 9.45
C GLU A 210 24.06 11.87 9.18
N TYR A 211 22.99 12.53 9.65
CA TYR A 211 22.81 13.97 9.43
C TYR A 211 23.38 14.80 10.60
N LYS A 212 23.95 15.96 10.27
CA LYS A 212 24.35 16.97 11.25
C LYS A 212 23.12 17.52 11.97
N THR A 213 23.23 17.67 13.28
CA THR A 213 22.26 18.40 14.10
C THR A 213 22.81 19.76 14.51
N VAL A 214 21.98 20.55 15.19
CA VAL A 214 22.40 21.79 15.85
C VAL A 214 23.61 21.59 16.76
N ALA A 215 23.66 20.48 17.51
CA ALA A 215 24.80 20.18 18.38
C ALA A 215 26.12 19.95 17.62
N ASP A 216 26.06 19.42 16.40
CA ASP A 216 27.22 19.29 15.52
C ASP A 216 27.66 20.68 15.03
N LEU A 217 26.74 21.47 14.47
CA LEU A 217 27.06 22.79 13.92
C LEU A 217 27.56 23.79 14.97
N ARG A 218 27.08 23.72 16.23
CA ARG A 218 27.63 24.55 17.32
C ARG A 218 29.11 24.25 17.59
N ARG A 219 29.51 22.99 17.53
CA ARG A 219 30.91 22.58 17.71
C ARG A 219 31.79 23.06 16.55
N GLU A 220 31.21 23.16 15.36
CA GLU A 220 31.88 23.69 14.16
C GLU A 220 31.92 25.23 14.11
N GLY A 221 31.25 25.92 15.05
CA GLY A 221 31.23 27.39 15.11
C GLY A 221 30.35 28.05 14.04
N VAL A 222 29.40 27.31 13.45
CA VAL A 222 28.47 27.83 12.45
C VAL A 222 27.39 28.67 13.14
N ALA A 223 27.08 29.84 12.56
CA ALA A 223 26.00 30.69 13.06
C ALA A 223 24.64 30.01 12.87
N LEU A 224 23.85 29.94 13.93
CA LEU A 224 22.56 29.27 13.93
C LEU A 224 21.41 30.27 13.83
N GLY A 225 20.40 29.91 13.05
CA GLY A 225 19.14 30.65 13.01
C GLY A 225 18.24 30.39 14.23
N THR A 226 16.99 30.84 14.11
CA THR A 226 15.91 30.53 15.07
C THR A 226 14.81 29.75 14.37
N ARG A 227 13.88 29.21 15.15
CA ARG A 227 12.63 28.66 14.60
C ARG A 227 11.73 29.77 14.05
N PRO A 228 10.70 29.44 13.24
CA PRO A 228 9.76 30.42 12.70
C PRO A 228 8.99 31.20 13.77
N ASP A 229 8.79 30.62 14.95
CA ASP A 229 8.16 31.26 16.11
C ASP A 229 9.13 32.13 16.93
N GLY A 230 10.38 32.27 16.48
CA GLY A 230 11.44 33.02 17.16
C GLY A 230 12.13 32.27 18.30
N SER A 231 11.73 31.03 18.61
CA SER A 231 12.37 30.24 19.66
C SER A 231 13.73 29.69 19.25
N ALA A 232 14.58 29.42 20.24
CA ALA A 232 15.93 28.90 20.03
C ALA A 232 15.92 27.45 19.53
N LEU A 233 16.91 27.08 18.71
CA LEU A 233 17.05 25.70 18.22
C LEU A 233 17.51 24.76 19.33
N ARG A 234 16.92 23.57 19.37
CA ARG A 234 17.33 22.48 20.26
C ARG A 234 18.49 21.69 19.65
N ASP A 235 19.30 21.08 20.48
CA ASP A 235 20.50 20.30 20.08
C ASP A 235 20.22 19.18 19.08
N ALA A 236 19.04 18.57 19.19
CA ALA A 236 18.57 17.49 18.31
C ALA A 236 17.86 17.99 17.03
N ASP A 237 17.63 19.30 16.88
CA ASP A 237 16.98 19.81 15.68
C ASP A 237 17.91 19.69 14.46
N TRP A 238 17.31 19.45 13.30
CA TRP A 238 18.01 19.45 12.01
C TRP A 238 18.13 20.86 11.44
N VAL A 239 19.22 21.05 10.71
CA VAL A 239 19.62 22.34 10.12
C VAL A 239 20.20 22.12 8.73
N ASP A 240 20.03 23.11 7.85
CA ASP A 240 20.66 23.14 6.54
C ASP A 240 22.14 23.57 6.63
N ALA A 241 22.82 23.62 5.48
CA ALA A 241 24.22 24.02 5.39
C ALA A 241 24.49 25.47 5.86
N ASP A 242 23.46 26.32 5.89
CA ASP A 242 23.54 27.70 6.33
C ASP A 242 23.13 27.87 7.81
N GLY A 243 22.91 26.77 8.54
CA GLY A 243 22.48 26.79 9.95
C GLY A 243 21.02 27.19 10.15
N ARG A 244 20.18 27.14 9.10
CA ARG A 244 18.73 27.40 9.22
C ARG A 244 18.00 26.13 9.62
N TRP A 245 17.00 26.29 10.48
CA TRP A 245 16.17 25.19 10.94
C TRP A 245 15.42 24.49 9.80
N ILE A 246 15.35 23.16 9.87
CA ILE A 246 14.56 22.31 8.98
C ILE A 246 13.35 21.82 9.77
N ASP A 247 12.14 22.11 9.25
CA ASP A 247 10.93 21.51 9.80
C ASP A 247 10.92 20.01 9.52
N PRO A 248 10.94 19.15 10.55
CA PRO A 248 10.91 17.71 10.34
C PRO A 248 9.61 17.23 9.66
N ARG A 249 8.52 18.00 9.66
CA ARG A 249 7.27 17.64 9.00
C ARG A 249 7.23 17.98 7.51
N ASP A 250 8.15 18.82 7.03
CA ASP A 250 8.26 19.18 5.62
C ASP A 250 9.26 18.24 4.92
N THR A 251 8.72 17.27 4.17
CA THR A 251 9.53 16.27 3.47
C THR A 251 10.48 16.88 2.43
N ASP A 252 10.13 18.02 1.84
CA ASP A 252 11.02 18.74 0.93
C ASP A 252 12.15 19.44 1.70
N ALA A 253 11.87 19.97 2.88
CA ALA A 253 12.90 20.58 3.73
C ALA A 253 13.92 19.55 4.23
N LEU A 254 13.50 18.31 4.49
CA LEU A 254 14.39 17.21 4.90
C LEU A 254 15.47 16.87 3.86
N LEU A 255 15.27 17.21 2.59
CA LEU A 255 16.28 17.00 1.53
C LEU A 255 17.47 17.96 1.67
N ARG A 256 17.35 19.02 2.48
CA ARG A 256 18.42 20.00 2.75
C ARG A 256 19.30 19.61 3.94
N ARG A 257 19.03 18.49 4.60
CA ARG A 257 19.86 18.00 5.72
C ARG A 257 21.28 17.74 5.23
N VAL A 258 22.25 18.07 6.07
CA VAL A 258 23.67 17.93 5.73
C VAL A 258 24.21 16.62 6.30
N PRO A 259 24.67 15.66 5.48
CA PRO A 259 25.29 14.45 5.98
C PRO A 259 26.66 14.75 6.62
N LYS A 260 27.05 13.95 7.60
CA LYS A 260 28.35 14.04 8.27
C LYS A 260 29.45 13.54 7.34
N TRP A 261 30.51 14.32 7.19
CA TRP A 261 31.70 13.96 6.42
C TRP A 261 32.76 13.38 7.35
N ASP A 262 33.37 12.27 6.93
CA ASP A 262 34.52 11.68 7.60
C ASP A 262 35.81 12.09 6.88
N GLU A 263 36.59 12.98 7.50
CA GLU A 263 37.81 13.52 6.89
C GLU A 263 38.90 12.45 6.71
N GLU A 264 38.99 11.48 7.62
CA GLU A 264 40.05 10.46 7.57
C GLU A 264 39.80 9.45 6.44
N LYS A 265 38.54 9.07 6.21
CA LYS A 265 38.16 8.10 5.19
C LYS A 265 37.77 8.71 3.84
N HIS A 266 37.63 10.04 3.79
CA HIS A 266 37.12 10.76 2.62
C HIS A 266 35.77 10.23 2.11
N GLU A 267 34.86 9.93 3.04
CA GLU A 267 33.52 9.44 2.73
C GLU A 267 32.46 10.06 3.65
N PHE A 268 31.19 10.03 3.23
CA PHE A 268 30.08 10.40 4.10
C PHE A 268 29.77 9.28 5.08
N ARG A 269 29.49 9.64 6.33
CA ARG A 269 29.12 8.66 7.37
C ARG A 269 27.74 8.10 7.09
N MET A 270 27.66 6.78 7.12
CA MET A 270 26.44 6.01 6.92
C MET A 270 26.15 5.21 8.17
N HIS A 271 24.90 5.22 8.61
CA HIS A 271 24.39 4.38 9.67
C HIS A 271 23.73 3.14 9.05
N HIS A 272 24.30 1.97 9.31
CA HIS A 272 23.66 0.68 9.02
C HIS A 272 22.63 0.41 10.13
N MET A 273 21.35 0.55 9.80
CA MET A 273 20.25 0.44 10.75
C MET A 273 19.56 -0.90 10.61
N LYS A 274 19.39 -1.58 11.75
CA LYS A 274 18.49 -2.73 11.92
C LYS A 274 17.14 -2.26 12.47
N TRP A 275 16.19 -3.20 12.59
CA TRP A 275 14.84 -2.92 13.11
C TRP A 275 14.85 -2.15 14.45
N ASP A 276 15.65 -2.59 15.42
CA ASP A 276 15.72 -1.94 16.74
C ASP A 276 16.26 -0.50 16.66
N ASP A 277 17.15 -0.22 15.72
CA ASP A 277 17.68 1.13 15.51
C ASP A 277 16.65 2.02 14.83
N LEU A 278 15.84 1.45 13.92
CA LEU A 278 14.70 2.12 13.32
C LEU A 278 13.61 2.44 14.35
N GLU A 279 13.38 1.56 15.32
CA GLU A 279 12.44 1.86 16.41
C GLU A 279 12.90 3.04 17.26
N LYS A 280 14.20 3.15 17.54
CA LYS A 280 14.78 4.28 18.28
C LYS A 280 14.70 5.56 17.47
N ASP A 281 15.09 5.52 16.21
CA ASP A 281 15.05 6.68 15.31
C ASP A 281 13.61 7.16 15.09
N ARG A 282 12.66 6.22 14.95
CA ARG A 282 11.22 6.52 14.94
C ARG A 282 10.78 7.23 16.22
N ARG A 283 11.13 6.73 17.41
CA ARG A 283 10.76 7.42 18.67
C ARG A 283 11.31 8.84 18.73
N GLN A 284 12.56 9.03 18.31
CA GLN A 284 13.15 10.37 18.20
C GLN A 284 12.37 11.24 17.20
N TRP A 285 11.95 10.69 16.07
CA TRP A 285 11.08 11.36 15.12
C TRP A 285 9.75 11.78 15.76
N GLU A 286 9.08 10.90 16.50
CA GLU A 286 7.82 11.20 17.19
C GLU A 286 8.00 12.30 18.24
N GLU A 287 9.12 12.33 18.96
CA GLU A 287 9.44 13.40 19.92
C GLU A 287 9.68 14.74 19.22
N LEU A 288 10.29 14.73 18.03
CA LEU A 288 10.56 15.93 17.25
C LEU A 288 9.30 16.49 16.58
N THR A 289 8.44 15.62 16.08
CA THR A 289 7.28 15.98 15.23
C THR A 289 5.94 15.94 15.96
N GLY A 290 5.82 15.17 17.04
CA GLY A 290 4.54 14.80 17.65
C GLY A 290 3.65 13.91 16.77
N GLU A 291 4.12 13.49 15.60
CA GLU A 291 3.41 12.58 14.70
C GLU A 291 3.66 11.15 15.17
N LYS A 292 2.59 10.36 15.35
CA LYS A 292 2.73 8.94 15.65
C LYS A 292 2.84 8.15 14.36
N THR A 293 3.88 7.35 14.23
CA THR A 293 4.11 6.51 13.05
C THR A 293 4.53 5.10 13.47
N THR A 294 4.28 4.12 12.61
CA THR A 294 4.80 2.76 12.79
C THR A 294 6.26 2.69 12.33
N THR A 295 7.04 1.74 12.86
CA THR A 295 8.42 1.53 12.42
C THR A 295 8.50 1.21 10.93
N ALA A 296 7.47 0.53 10.40
CA ALA A 296 7.39 0.24 8.98
C ALA A 296 7.19 1.49 8.13
N GLN A 297 6.29 2.38 8.53
CA GLN A 297 6.11 3.68 7.87
C GLN A 297 7.42 4.48 7.88
N HIS A 298 8.10 4.51 9.03
CA HIS A 298 9.35 5.26 9.18
C HIS A 298 10.47 4.70 8.31
N PHE A 299 10.59 3.38 8.21
CA PHE A 299 11.53 2.71 7.31
C PHE A 299 11.34 3.14 5.85
N ILE A 300 10.11 3.02 5.33
CA ILE A 300 9.80 3.39 3.94
C ILE A 300 9.98 4.90 3.72
N ARG A 301 9.63 5.72 4.73
CA ARG A 301 9.88 7.16 4.70
C ARG A 301 11.36 7.47 4.50
N GLN A 302 12.26 6.82 5.25
CA GLN A 302 13.70 7.03 5.08
C GLN A 302 14.20 6.59 3.70
N GLN A 303 13.72 5.46 3.18
CA GLN A 303 14.09 5.01 1.83
C GLN A 303 13.69 6.03 0.75
N TYR A 304 12.44 6.50 0.78
CA TYR A 304 11.96 7.52 -0.17
C TYR A 304 12.70 8.84 -0.03
N LEU A 305 13.02 9.28 1.19
CA LEU A 305 13.80 10.51 1.39
C LEU A 305 15.24 10.36 0.88
N ASN A 306 15.87 9.20 1.04
CA ASN A 306 17.21 8.94 0.52
C ASN A 306 17.24 8.93 -1.01
N GLU A 307 16.28 8.25 -1.64
CA GLU A 307 16.14 8.26 -3.10
C GLU A 307 15.82 9.67 -3.63
N ALA A 308 14.97 10.43 -2.92
CA ALA A 308 14.65 11.80 -3.28
C ALA A 308 15.89 12.71 -3.19
N ALA A 309 16.69 12.57 -2.13
CA ALA A 309 17.92 13.33 -1.96
C ALA A 309 18.96 13.01 -3.04
N GLN A 310 19.09 11.73 -3.42
CA GLN A 310 19.94 11.32 -4.54
C GLN A 310 19.50 11.98 -5.85
N ALA A 311 18.19 11.92 -6.17
CA ALA A 311 17.65 12.54 -7.38
C ALA A 311 17.85 14.06 -7.36
N GLU A 312 17.62 14.71 -6.22
CA GLU A 312 17.87 16.14 -6.03
C GLU A 312 19.34 16.52 -6.29
N GLY A 313 20.29 15.73 -5.76
CA GLY A 313 21.72 15.94 -5.98
C GLY A 313 22.12 15.83 -7.46
N GLN A 314 21.56 14.86 -8.20
CA GLN A 314 21.80 14.72 -9.64
C GLN A 314 21.22 15.90 -10.42
N ALA A 315 20.00 16.33 -10.07
CA ALA A 315 19.36 17.49 -10.69
C ALA A 315 20.18 18.78 -10.45
N ALA A 316 20.68 18.98 -9.23
CA ALA A 316 21.50 20.14 -8.89
C ALA A 316 22.80 20.19 -9.70
N ARG A 317 23.54 19.07 -9.76
CA ARG A 317 24.79 18.95 -10.54
C ARG A 317 24.57 19.23 -12.03
N LEU A 318 23.53 18.66 -12.62
CA LEU A 318 23.21 18.88 -14.04
C LEU A 318 22.78 20.32 -14.32
N SER A 319 22.03 20.93 -13.39
CA SER A 319 21.60 22.32 -13.51
C SER A 319 22.78 23.30 -13.44
N GLU A 320 23.75 23.04 -12.56
CA GLU A 320 25.00 23.80 -12.51
C GLU A 320 25.80 23.65 -13.81
N GLY A 321 25.95 22.41 -14.30
CA GLY A 321 26.58 22.11 -15.58
C GLY A 321 25.91 22.84 -16.74
N TYR A 322 24.58 22.85 -16.79
CA TYR A 322 23.80 23.58 -17.80
C TYR A 322 24.09 25.09 -17.74
N GLY A 323 24.14 25.67 -16.54
CA GLY A 323 24.50 27.07 -16.34
C GLY A 323 25.90 27.40 -16.85
N GLN A 324 26.88 26.50 -16.65
CA GLN A 324 28.23 26.66 -17.18
C GLN A 324 28.26 26.53 -18.71
N ARG A 325 27.57 25.53 -19.28
CA ARG A 325 27.44 25.35 -20.74
C ARG A 325 26.78 26.54 -21.43
N MET A 326 25.81 27.17 -20.78
CA MET A 326 25.20 28.40 -21.30
C MET A 326 26.20 29.55 -21.39
N LYS A 327 27.10 29.69 -20.41
CA LYS A 327 28.18 30.69 -20.47
C LYS A 327 29.17 30.37 -21.60
N ASP A 328 29.52 29.09 -21.77
CA ASP A 328 30.43 28.64 -22.83
C ASP A 328 29.80 28.89 -24.22
N LEU A 329 28.52 28.59 -24.39
CA LEU A 329 27.76 28.85 -25.63
C LEU A 329 27.80 30.33 -26.02
N ARG A 330 27.58 31.25 -25.06
CA ARG A 330 27.67 32.69 -25.33
C ARG A 330 29.05 33.11 -25.83
N LYS A 331 30.12 32.58 -25.22
CA LYS A 331 31.50 32.87 -25.67
C LYS A 331 31.75 32.33 -27.08
N ILE A 332 31.24 31.15 -27.40
CA ILE A 332 31.36 30.58 -28.76
C ILE A 332 30.59 31.42 -29.77
N ASP A 333 29.37 31.84 -29.45
CA ASP A 333 28.56 32.69 -30.33
C ASP A 333 29.24 34.05 -30.59
N GLU A 334 29.84 34.67 -29.56
CA GLU A 334 30.64 35.89 -29.70
C GLU A 334 31.88 35.68 -30.59
N ALA A 335 32.62 34.58 -30.37
CA ALA A 335 33.80 34.24 -31.17
C ALA A 335 33.43 33.93 -32.63
N LEU A 336 32.32 33.22 -32.88
CA LEU A 336 31.79 32.95 -34.22
C LEU A 336 31.43 34.24 -34.94
N LYS A 337 30.75 35.17 -34.25
CA LYS A 337 30.42 36.47 -34.82
C LYS A 337 31.68 37.22 -35.26
N TYR A 338 32.66 37.33 -34.35
CA TYR A 338 33.95 37.99 -34.64
C TYR A 338 34.70 37.34 -35.81
N LEU A 339 34.80 36.01 -35.84
CA LEU A 339 35.51 35.30 -36.90
C LEU A 339 34.80 35.39 -38.25
N ARG A 340 33.47 35.42 -38.28
CA ARG A 340 32.69 35.62 -39.51
C ARG A 340 32.89 37.03 -40.06
N GLU A 341 32.96 38.05 -39.20
CA GLU A 341 33.29 39.43 -39.61
C GLU A 341 34.68 39.51 -40.23
N ILE A 342 35.68 38.81 -39.67
CA ILE A 342 37.03 38.72 -40.26
C ILE A 342 37.01 37.98 -41.59
N ASP A 343 36.40 36.78 -41.67
CA ASP A 343 36.39 35.98 -42.90
C ASP A 343 35.74 36.71 -44.08
N ALA A 344 34.73 37.53 -43.81
CA ALA A 344 34.08 38.37 -44.82
C ALA A 344 34.98 39.49 -45.36
N GLY A 345 35.96 39.96 -44.58
CA GLY A 345 36.90 41.01 -44.95
C GLY A 345 38.20 40.52 -45.59
N LEU A 346 38.49 39.22 -45.57
CA LEU A 346 39.73 38.64 -46.11
C LEU A 346 39.60 38.27 -47.59
N GLY A 347 40.66 38.53 -48.36
CA GLY A 347 40.80 38.02 -49.74
C GLY A 347 40.98 36.50 -49.78
N PRO A 348 40.69 35.83 -50.91
CA PRO A 348 40.81 34.37 -51.04
C PRO A 348 42.17 33.81 -50.61
N ASP A 349 43.26 34.52 -50.94
CA ASP A 349 44.63 34.12 -50.64
C ASP A 349 45.02 34.29 -49.16
N GLU A 350 44.17 34.92 -48.34
CA GLU A 350 44.43 35.16 -46.92
C GLU A 350 43.61 34.27 -45.99
N LYS A 351 42.63 33.52 -46.52
CA LYS A 351 41.73 32.67 -45.72
C LYS A 351 42.43 31.56 -44.94
N TRP A 352 43.61 31.12 -45.40
CA TRP A 352 44.44 30.14 -44.68
C TRP A 352 44.82 30.60 -43.25
N LYS A 353 44.83 31.92 -42.98
CA LYS A 353 45.09 32.51 -41.66
C LYS A 353 44.00 32.16 -40.63
N LEU A 354 42.81 31.82 -41.10
CA LEU A 354 41.68 31.38 -40.28
C LEU A 354 41.54 29.86 -40.21
N GLU A 355 42.49 29.11 -40.77
CA GLU A 355 42.50 27.66 -40.66
C GLU A 355 43.28 27.18 -39.44
N VAL A 356 42.84 26.05 -38.88
CA VAL A 356 43.52 25.31 -37.84
C VAL A 356 43.72 23.86 -38.28
N PRO A 357 44.84 23.22 -37.92
CA PRO A 357 45.01 21.79 -38.12
C PRO A 357 44.02 21.03 -37.24
N LEU A 358 43.31 20.06 -37.81
CA LEU A 358 42.51 19.11 -37.04
C LEU A 358 43.44 18.10 -36.35
N PRO A 359 43.16 17.72 -35.08
CA PRO A 359 43.88 16.63 -34.43
C PRO A 359 43.79 15.36 -35.27
N ASN A 360 44.94 14.77 -35.62
CA ASN A 360 44.98 13.57 -36.43
C ASN A 360 44.60 12.36 -35.57
N LYS A 361 43.41 11.80 -35.78
CA LYS A 361 42.94 10.62 -35.04
C LYS A 361 43.81 9.37 -35.26
N LEU A 362 44.63 9.34 -36.31
CA LEU A 362 45.53 8.23 -36.65
C LEU A 362 46.94 8.39 -36.05
N GLU A 363 47.24 9.51 -35.39
CA GLU A 363 48.52 9.75 -34.73
C GLU A 363 48.74 8.78 -33.55
N GLY A 364 47.65 8.37 -32.87
CA GLY A 364 47.66 7.30 -31.87
C GLY A 364 47.94 5.89 -32.42
N LEU A 365 47.98 5.72 -33.75
CA LEU A 365 48.32 4.49 -34.45
C LEU A 365 49.73 4.55 -35.09
N GLY A 366 50.50 5.59 -34.83
CA GLY A 366 51.87 5.75 -35.37
C GLY A 366 51.94 6.13 -36.85
N LEU A 367 50.82 6.52 -37.48
CA LEU A 367 50.76 6.97 -38.87
C LEU A 367 50.85 8.49 -38.94
N ASN A 368 51.99 9.00 -39.42
CA ASN A 368 52.26 10.42 -39.49
C ASN A 368 51.76 11.00 -40.83
N LEU A 369 50.46 11.32 -40.89
CA LEU A 369 49.85 12.01 -42.03
C LEU A 369 49.78 13.53 -41.76
N PRO A 370 49.93 14.39 -42.79
CA PRO A 370 49.74 15.83 -42.63
C PRO A 370 48.34 16.11 -42.08
N PRO A 371 48.19 16.97 -41.05
CA PRO A 371 46.88 17.25 -40.46
C PRO A 371 45.98 17.94 -41.48
N GLU A 372 44.77 17.42 -41.65
CA GLU A 372 43.72 18.07 -42.43
C GLU A 372 43.43 19.44 -41.79
N ARG A 373 43.39 20.50 -42.60
CA ARG A 373 43.10 21.86 -42.12
C ARG A 373 41.62 22.16 -42.30
N THR A 374 41.02 22.79 -41.30
CA THR A 374 39.64 23.28 -41.37
C THR A 374 39.57 24.73 -40.92
N SER A 375 38.53 25.45 -41.35
CA SER A 375 38.24 26.79 -40.85
C SER A 375 37.94 26.77 -39.34
N LYS A 376 38.46 27.75 -38.60
CA LYS A 376 38.12 28.01 -37.19
C LYS A 376 36.61 28.21 -36.99
N VAL A 377 35.91 28.78 -37.98
CA VAL A 377 34.45 28.93 -37.95
C VAL A 377 33.79 27.56 -37.88
N ALA A 378 34.18 26.63 -38.75
CA ALA A 378 33.62 25.28 -38.78
C ALA A 378 33.93 24.49 -37.48
N VAL A 379 35.09 24.72 -36.85
CA VAL A 379 35.42 24.12 -35.54
C VAL A 379 34.48 24.64 -34.46
N LEU A 380 34.31 25.96 -34.40
CA LEU A 380 33.43 26.57 -33.40
C LEU A 380 31.95 26.26 -33.62
N GLU A 381 31.50 26.10 -34.88
CA GLU A 381 30.15 25.63 -35.19
C GLU A 381 29.92 24.20 -34.67
N ARG A 382 30.88 23.29 -34.88
CA ARG A 382 30.80 21.93 -34.34
C ARG A 382 30.77 21.92 -32.81
N GLU A 383 31.60 22.73 -32.16
CA GLU A 383 31.61 22.82 -30.70
C GLU A 383 30.34 23.48 -30.16
N ARG A 384 29.80 24.48 -30.87
CA ARG A 384 28.49 25.09 -30.57
C ARG A 384 27.38 24.03 -30.60
N ASP A 385 27.32 23.24 -31.66
CA ASP A 385 26.30 22.19 -31.83
C ASP A 385 26.41 21.14 -30.73
N ARG A 386 27.64 20.70 -30.41
CA ARG A 386 27.90 19.81 -29.28
C ARG A 386 27.45 20.41 -27.94
N ILE A 387 27.76 21.68 -27.66
CA ILE A 387 27.32 22.34 -26.42
C ILE A 387 25.79 22.41 -26.36
N MET A 388 25.12 22.70 -27.46
CA MET A 388 23.65 22.70 -27.51
C MET A 388 23.06 21.32 -27.24
N GLU A 389 23.67 20.25 -27.77
CA GLU A 389 23.27 18.87 -27.49
C GLU A 389 23.47 18.52 -26.01
N ASP A 390 24.64 18.82 -25.45
CA ASP A 390 24.94 18.66 -24.01
C ASP A 390 23.90 19.40 -23.14
N MET A 391 23.57 20.65 -23.50
CA MET A 391 22.58 21.45 -22.79
C MET A 391 21.19 20.82 -22.83
N ARG A 392 20.72 20.35 -24.00
CA ARG A 392 19.41 19.67 -24.13
C ARG A 392 19.35 18.42 -23.27
N TYR A 393 20.42 17.62 -23.28
CA TYR A 393 20.54 16.44 -22.42
C TYR A 393 20.46 16.80 -20.93
N MET A 394 21.23 17.80 -20.50
CA MET A 394 21.23 18.26 -19.09
C MET A 394 19.87 18.79 -18.66
N GLU A 395 19.19 19.56 -19.52
CA GLU A 395 17.86 20.11 -19.25
C GLU A 395 16.81 19.00 -19.05
N GLN A 396 16.73 18.05 -20.00
CA GLN A 396 15.77 16.95 -19.92
C GLN A 396 16.06 16.03 -18.74
N THR A 397 17.34 15.72 -18.49
CA THR A 397 17.72 14.80 -17.41
C THR A 397 17.54 15.46 -16.04
N SER A 398 17.93 16.73 -15.90
CA SER A 398 17.76 17.49 -14.64
C SER A 398 16.28 17.64 -14.28
N SER A 399 15.44 18.01 -15.25
CA SER A 399 13.99 18.15 -15.03
C SER A 399 13.34 16.82 -14.65
N SER A 400 13.77 15.71 -15.24
CA SER A 400 13.31 14.37 -14.88
C SER A 400 13.68 13.99 -13.43
N TYR A 401 14.94 14.17 -13.03
CA TYR A 401 15.37 13.91 -11.65
C TYR A 401 14.65 14.81 -10.64
N LYS A 402 14.42 16.09 -11.00
CA LYS A 402 13.67 17.01 -10.14
C LYS A 402 12.22 16.56 -9.95
N ALA A 403 11.57 16.10 -11.01
CA ALA A 403 10.22 15.54 -10.93
C ALA A 403 10.18 14.27 -10.07
N GLN A 404 11.16 13.37 -10.24
CA GLN A 404 11.28 12.15 -9.43
C GLN A 404 11.47 12.46 -7.94
N SER A 405 12.41 13.37 -7.61
CA SER A 405 12.65 13.86 -6.24
C SER A 405 11.35 14.34 -5.60
N LYS A 406 10.57 15.16 -6.31
CA LYS A 406 9.29 15.68 -5.82
C LYS A 406 8.23 14.61 -5.63
N GLN A 407 8.14 13.63 -6.52
CA GLN A 407 7.21 12.52 -6.37
C GLN A 407 7.55 11.65 -5.15
N LEU A 408 8.83 11.36 -4.94
CA LEU A 408 9.30 10.57 -3.79
C LEU A 408 9.09 11.31 -2.46
N SER A 409 9.44 12.60 -2.41
CA SER A 409 9.19 13.47 -1.26
C SER A 409 7.70 13.54 -0.89
N GLN A 410 6.81 13.67 -1.89
CA GLN A 410 5.36 13.64 -1.66
C GLN A 410 4.88 12.28 -1.16
N ARG A 411 5.40 11.16 -1.70
CA ARG A 411 5.05 9.83 -1.22
C ARG A 411 5.46 9.62 0.23
N ALA A 412 6.66 10.06 0.61
CA ALA A 412 7.16 9.99 1.99
C ALA A 412 6.24 10.69 3.00
N GLY A 413 5.52 11.74 2.58
CA GLY A 413 4.57 12.51 3.38
C GLY A 413 3.14 11.94 3.43
N HIS A 414 2.81 10.93 2.61
CA HIS A 414 1.45 10.35 2.55
C HIS A 414 1.41 8.87 2.96
N LEU A 415 2.45 8.38 3.65
CA LEU A 415 2.50 7.01 4.13
C LEU A 415 1.58 6.82 5.33
N VAL A 416 0.75 5.78 5.26
CA VAL A 416 -0.12 5.32 6.36
C VAL A 416 0.00 3.81 6.51
N ASP A 417 -0.49 3.29 7.63
CA ASP A 417 -0.46 1.86 7.88
C ASP A 417 -1.58 1.19 7.06
N ALA A 418 -1.35 -0.02 6.58
CA ALA A 418 -2.38 -0.75 5.87
C ALA A 418 -3.64 -0.96 6.71
N GLU A 419 -3.49 -1.10 8.03
CA GLU A 419 -4.62 -1.20 8.95
C GLU A 419 -5.43 0.10 9.00
N GLU A 420 -4.75 1.25 9.16
CA GLU A 420 -5.42 2.56 9.18
C GLU A 420 -6.18 2.82 7.87
N TYR A 421 -5.52 2.58 6.73
CA TYR A 421 -6.13 2.79 5.43
C TYR A 421 -7.25 1.80 5.16
N GLY A 422 -6.99 0.51 5.38
CA GLY A 422 -7.88 -0.59 5.10
C GLY A 422 -9.18 -0.50 5.89
N ILE A 423 -9.10 -0.29 7.21
CA ILE A 423 -10.28 -0.13 8.08
C ILE A 423 -11.17 0.99 7.57
N LYS A 424 -10.60 2.13 7.18
CA LYS A 424 -11.37 3.26 6.65
C LYS A 424 -12.11 2.91 5.36
N GLN A 425 -11.51 2.11 4.47
CA GLN A 425 -12.21 1.69 3.25
C GLN A 425 -13.28 0.64 3.55
N THR A 426 -12.97 -0.35 4.39
CA THR A 426 -13.92 -1.41 4.81
C THR A 426 -15.12 -0.80 5.53
N ALA A 427 -14.89 0.14 6.46
CA ALA A 427 -15.94 0.82 7.21
C ALA A 427 -16.93 1.54 6.29
N LYS A 428 -16.42 2.29 5.29
CA LYS A 428 -17.27 2.98 4.30
C LYS A 428 -18.08 2.03 3.45
N SER A 429 -17.47 0.93 3.01
CA SER A 429 -18.15 -0.12 2.26
C SER A 429 -19.27 -0.74 3.10
N LEU A 430 -18.96 -1.13 4.33
CA LEU A 430 -19.91 -1.78 5.23
C LEU A 430 -21.06 -0.83 5.62
N ALA A 431 -20.77 0.45 5.88
CA ALA A 431 -21.77 1.48 6.13
C ALA A 431 -22.73 1.63 4.94
N THR A 432 -22.20 1.68 3.71
CA THR A 432 -22.99 1.74 2.46
C THR A 432 -23.93 0.54 2.35
N LEU A 433 -23.41 -0.66 2.61
CA LEU A 433 -24.19 -1.90 2.57
C LEU A 433 -25.26 -1.94 3.68
N GLY A 434 -24.92 -1.50 4.89
CA GLY A 434 -25.85 -1.40 6.01
C GLY A 434 -26.99 -0.41 5.74
N MET A 435 -26.69 0.75 5.16
CA MET A 435 -27.70 1.72 4.75
C MET A 435 -28.66 1.14 3.70
N ARG A 436 -28.14 0.39 2.72
CA ARG A 436 -28.97 -0.30 1.73
C ARG A 436 -29.85 -1.37 2.40
N ALA A 437 -29.30 -2.18 3.29
CA ALA A 437 -30.07 -3.21 4.00
C ALA A 437 -31.21 -2.58 4.82
N MET A 438 -30.96 -1.44 5.48
CA MET A 438 -31.97 -0.67 6.20
C MET A 438 -33.05 -0.12 5.24
N GLU A 439 -32.65 0.44 4.10
CA GLU A 439 -33.59 0.93 3.07
C GLU A 439 -34.49 -0.21 2.56
N GLN A 440 -33.90 -1.34 2.20
CA GLN A 440 -34.61 -2.52 1.72
C GLN A 440 -35.56 -3.09 2.78
N THR A 441 -35.13 -3.12 4.04
CA THR A 441 -35.98 -3.53 5.16
C THR A 441 -37.23 -2.66 5.29
N ARG A 442 -37.09 -1.33 5.13
CA ARG A 442 -38.23 -0.39 5.19
C ARG A 442 -39.18 -0.61 4.01
N THR A 443 -38.65 -0.76 2.81
CA THR A 443 -39.42 -0.96 1.58
C THR A 443 -40.21 -2.28 1.62
N HIS A 444 -39.60 -3.35 2.12
CA HIS A 444 -40.17 -4.69 2.16
C HIS A 444 -40.72 -5.08 3.54
N ARG A 445 -41.01 -4.11 4.43
CA ARG A 445 -41.37 -4.41 5.83
C ARG A 445 -42.56 -5.36 6.01
N LYS A 446 -43.53 -5.34 5.11
CA LYS A 446 -44.69 -6.24 5.15
C LYS A 446 -44.33 -7.68 4.76
N ASP A 447 -43.23 -7.83 4.04
CA ASP A 447 -42.77 -9.10 3.49
C ASP A 447 -41.73 -9.78 4.37
N LEU A 448 -41.03 -9.05 5.23
CA LEU A 448 -39.95 -9.56 6.06
C LEU A 448 -40.44 -9.85 7.49
N GLN A 449 -39.97 -10.95 8.08
CA GLN A 449 -40.18 -11.30 9.48
C GLN A 449 -39.10 -10.70 10.37
N ASP A 450 -37.85 -10.70 9.89
CA ASP A 450 -36.68 -10.12 10.55
C ASP A 450 -36.12 -8.96 9.70
N ASP A 451 -35.46 -7.99 10.33
CA ASP A 451 -34.78 -6.92 9.59
C ASP A 451 -33.56 -7.47 8.84
N LEU A 452 -33.23 -6.86 7.69
CA LEU A 452 -31.98 -7.16 6.99
C LEU A 452 -30.82 -6.46 7.68
N TYR A 453 -29.72 -7.19 7.87
CA TYR A 453 -28.46 -6.64 8.37
C TYR A 453 -27.28 -7.32 7.70
N ILE A 454 -26.17 -6.59 7.56
CA ILE A 454 -24.93 -7.18 7.05
C ILE A 454 -24.24 -7.91 8.18
N ALA A 455 -23.83 -9.15 7.93
CA ALA A 455 -23.13 -10.01 8.86
C ALA A 455 -21.74 -10.32 8.32
N PRO A 456 -20.70 -9.59 8.75
CA PRO A 456 -19.33 -9.89 8.39
C PRO A 456 -18.91 -11.24 9.01
N GLU A 457 -18.39 -12.14 8.19
CA GLU A 457 -17.94 -13.48 8.56
C GLU A 457 -16.42 -13.59 8.43
N ASN A 458 -15.78 -14.25 9.39
CA ASN A 458 -14.35 -14.57 9.31
C ASN A 458 -14.11 -15.75 8.36
N TYR A 459 -13.17 -15.61 7.43
CA TYR A 459 -12.86 -16.67 6.47
C TYR A 459 -11.44 -17.23 6.60
N ASP A 460 -10.43 -16.36 6.67
CA ASP A 460 -9.01 -16.76 6.67
C ASP A 460 -8.22 -16.08 7.80
N PRO A 461 -7.73 -16.83 8.81
CA PRO A 461 -7.00 -16.28 9.95
C PRO A 461 -5.80 -15.38 9.62
N SER A 462 -5.21 -15.53 8.43
CA SER A 462 -4.05 -14.75 7.95
C SER A 462 -4.41 -13.35 7.43
N THR A 463 -5.71 -13.05 7.33
CA THR A 463 -6.23 -11.78 6.81
C THR A 463 -6.91 -10.97 7.91
N TYR A 464 -6.84 -9.65 7.78
CA TYR A 464 -7.55 -8.74 8.68
C TYR A 464 -9.06 -8.88 8.50
N GLY A 465 -9.79 -8.89 9.60
CA GLY A 465 -11.22 -9.18 9.64
C GLY A 465 -11.50 -10.62 10.10
N SER A 466 -10.50 -11.47 10.27
CA SER A 466 -10.74 -12.85 10.70
C SER A 466 -10.72 -13.05 12.21
N HIS A 467 -10.23 -12.07 12.98
CA HIS A 467 -10.28 -12.12 14.44
C HIS A 467 -11.53 -11.38 14.98
N PRO A 468 -12.19 -11.90 16.04
CA PRO A 468 -13.41 -11.27 16.57
C PRO A 468 -13.26 -9.79 16.96
N GLN A 469 -12.09 -9.38 17.47
CA GLN A 469 -11.82 -7.97 17.80
C GLN A 469 -11.72 -7.08 16.56
N GLU A 470 -11.21 -7.61 15.44
CA GLU A 470 -11.14 -6.88 14.17
C GLU A 470 -12.53 -6.70 13.58
N LEU A 471 -13.34 -7.77 13.61
CA LEU A 471 -14.73 -7.72 13.18
C LEU A 471 -15.50 -6.67 13.98
N ALA A 472 -15.38 -6.70 15.32
CA ALA A 472 -15.99 -5.71 16.19
C ALA A 472 -15.55 -4.29 15.80
N ARG A 473 -14.25 -4.08 15.60
CA ARG A 473 -13.70 -2.78 15.20
C ARG A 473 -14.20 -2.32 13.82
N ILE A 474 -14.24 -3.20 12.82
CA ILE A 474 -14.79 -2.88 11.49
C ILE A 474 -16.24 -2.42 11.62
N VAL A 475 -17.05 -3.14 12.40
CA VAL A 475 -18.46 -2.80 12.63
C VAL A 475 -18.58 -1.47 13.38
N GLU A 476 -17.80 -1.24 14.44
CA GLU A 476 -17.81 0.01 15.20
C GLU A 476 -17.40 1.22 14.35
N GLU A 477 -16.33 1.12 13.56
CA GLU A 477 -15.92 2.18 12.65
C GLU A 477 -16.97 2.42 11.55
N SER A 478 -17.59 1.36 11.02
CA SER A 478 -18.66 1.50 10.02
C SER A 478 -19.90 2.24 10.54
N ARG A 479 -20.15 2.23 11.86
CA ARG A 479 -21.27 2.95 12.48
C ARG A 479 -20.99 4.45 12.68
N LYS A 480 -19.73 4.88 12.56
CA LYS A 480 -19.32 6.28 12.69
C LYS A 480 -19.35 7.02 11.36
N GLU A 481 -19.21 6.29 10.25
CA GLU A 481 -19.45 6.79 8.88
C GLU A 481 -20.94 7.01 8.64
#